data_AF-A0A967MIL3-F1
#
_entry.id   AF-A0A967MIL3-F1
#
_cell.length_a   1.000
_cell.length_b   1.000
_cell.length_c   1.000
_cell.angle_alpha   90.00
_cell.angle_beta   90.00
_cell.angle_gamma   90.00
#
_symmetry.space_group_name_H-M   'P 1'
#
loop_
_entity.id
_entity.type
_entity.pdbx_description
1 polymer ?
#
loop_
_entity_poly.entity_id
_entity_poly.type
_entity_poly.pdbx_seq_one_letter_code
_entity_poly.pdbx_strand_id
1 'polypeptide(L)'
;MPAGPEVCDCEDNDCDMMTDEGSLCGDAGGQCVDCQCALPCATGEFGGCPTGRIEVEIDGACFCVAPRCTEETCGMETLEVGGEVVCSPDEDGLPSCTCKSNECTFPCDGVVCSDGSVCNPDTGRCVVDDCRGFGCPDGEICEISSLSCVPDPCGEDVVCAADEACRDGVCEPSCATVDCPSGEVCRRGSCVVDQCDGVSCPSGQRCDEETGGCVDDLCGGVMCLEPSVCDPTDGGCAEDPCLRVRCPGEERCFEGECIPGISMPDGGPTDVDGGPGEDPDLGPERGDPEERVLATGGGGCTCRVEPRDGPPGWPTGLMLSLITLGLIRRRRNR
;
A
#
# COMPACT_ATOMS: atom_id res chain seq x y z
N MET A 1 26.97 -22.79 -34.41
CA MET A 1 25.66 -23.05 -35.06
C MET A 1 25.68 -22.38 -36.43
N PRO A 2 24.86 -22.74 -37.43
CA PRO A 2 24.76 -21.91 -38.63
C PRO A 2 24.18 -20.55 -38.22
N ALA A 3 24.86 -19.47 -38.63
CA ALA A 3 24.41 -18.09 -38.39
C ALA A 3 22.98 -17.91 -38.89
N GLY A 4 22.07 -17.53 -37.98
CA GLY A 4 20.73 -17.09 -38.31
C GLY A 4 20.71 -15.60 -38.62
N PRO A 5 19.58 -15.03 -39.06
CA PRO A 5 19.40 -13.58 -38.97
C PRO A 5 19.27 -13.17 -37.49
N GLU A 6 19.83 -12.02 -37.14
CA GLU A 6 19.64 -11.39 -35.83
C GLU A 6 18.16 -11.20 -35.46
N VAL A 7 17.87 -11.39 -34.19
CA VAL A 7 16.57 -11.23 -33.54
C VAL A 7 16.80 -10.42 -32.28
N CYS A 8 15.87 -9.54 -31.94
CA CYS A 8 15.98 -8.74 -30.71
C CYS A 8 15.69 -9.61 -29.47
N ASP A 9 16.71 -10.28 -28.95
CA ASP A 9 16.62 -11.23 -27.85
C ASP A 9 17.87 -11.32 -26.94
N CYS A 10 18.85 -10.41 -27.11
CA CYS A 10 20.12 -10.39 -26.39
C CYS A 10 21.06 -11.54 -26.69
N GLU A 11 20.79 -12.31 -27.74
CA GLU A 11 21.71 -13.30 -28.26
C GLU A 11 22.37 -12.81 -29.55
N ASP A 12 23.64 -13.17 -29.74
CA ASP A 12 24.35 -13.02 -31.01
C ASP A 12 23.94 -14.20 -31.92
N ASN A 13 22.81 -14.07 -32.62
CA ASN A 13 22.21 -15.15 -33.40
C ASN A 13 23.01 -15.48 -34.66
N ASP A 14 23.79 -14.52 -35.16
CA ASP A 14 24.60 -14.61 -36.37
C ASP A 14 26.11 -14.82 -36.11
N CYS A 15 26.51 -14.76 -34.84
CA CYS A 15 27.84 -15.00 -34.28
C CYS A 15 28.91 -14.00 -34.76
N ASP A 16 28.55 -12.73 -35.00
CA ASP A 16 29.47 -11.69 -35.47
C ASP A 16 30.12 -10.84 -34.35
N MET A 17 29.84 -11.16 -33.08
CA MET A 17 30.27 -10.46 -31.87
C MET A 17 29.57 -9.12 -31.60
N MET A 18 28.54 -8.79 -32.38
CA MET A 18 27.55 -7.79 -32.03
C MET A 18 26.29 -8.51 -31.53
N THR A 19 25.44 -7.78 -30.83
CA THR A 19 24.21 -8.35 -30.26
C THR A 19 23.10 -7.39 -30.62
N ASP A 20 22.02 -7.94 -31.16
CA ASP A 20 20.81 -7.22 -31.53
C ASP A 20 21.07 -6.03 -32.50
N GLU A 21 22.03 -6.13 -33.43
CA GLU A 21 22.35 -5.02 -34.31
C GLU A 21 21.38 -4.84 -35.49
N GLY A 22 21.24 -3.59 -35.93
CA GLY A 22 20.38 -3.24 -37.06
C GLY A 22 18.92 -2.96 -36.67
N SER A 23 18.01 -3.19 -37.62
CA SER A 23 16.58 -2.83 -37.48
C SER A 23 15.73 -4.08 -37.29
N LEU A 24 15.69 -4.59 -36.06
CA LEU A 24 15.11 -5.90 -35.72
C LEU A 24 13.61 -5.86 -35.43
N CYS A 25 13.03 -4.68 -35.17
CA CYS A 25 11.68 -4.52 -34.63
C CYS A 25 10.61 -4.07 -35.63
N GLY A 26 10.83 -4.36 -36.91
CA GLY A 26 9.87 -4.14 -38.00
C GLY A 26 9.50 -2.67 -38.24
N ASP A 27 8.64 -2.45 -39.24
CA ASP A 27 8.28 -1.10 -39.73
C ASP A 27 7.33 -0.31 -38.80
N ALA A 28 6.91 -0.88 -37.66
CA ALA A 28 5.98 -0.26 -36.72
C ALA A 28 6.63 0.85 -35.86
N GLY A 29 7.89 1.20 -36.12
CA GLY A 29 8.63 2.24 -35.41
C GLY A 29 9.18 1.79 -34.06
N GLY A 30 9.25 0.49 -33.81
CA GLY A 30 9.88 -0.08 -32.61
C GLY A 30 11.40 -0.13 -32.75
N GLN A 31 12.09 -0.11 -31.61
CA GLN A 31 13.53 -0.32 -31.52
C GLN A 31 13.81 -1.50 -30.60
N CYS A 32 14.95 -2.14 -30.81
CA CYS A 32 15.40 -3.17 -29.88
C CYS A 32 15.92 -2.47 -28.63
N VAL A 33 15.21 -2.63 -27.52
CA VAL A 33 15.47 -1.95 -26.26
C VAL A 33 15.24 -2.96 -25.15
N ASP A 34 16.24 -3.15 -24.29
CA ASP A 34 16.20 -4.15 -23.23
C ASP A 34 15.82 -5.54 -23.81
N CYS A 35 16.54 -5.92 -24.89
CA CYS A 35 16.40 -7.14 -25.68
C CYS A 35 14.96 -7.60 -25.93
N GLN A 36 14.15 -6.63 -26.33
CA GLN A 36 12.81 -6.82 -26.83
C GLN A 36 12.42 -5.65 -27.72
N CYS A 37 11.43 -5.88 -28.58
CA CYS A 37 10.90 -4.81 -29.41
C CYS A 37 9.99 -3.88 -28.59
N ALA A 38 10.46 -2.65 -28.43
CA ALA A 38 9.78 -1.61 -27.66
C ALA A 38 9.39 -0.43 -28.56
N LEU A 39 8.18 0.08 -28.35
CA LEU A 39 7.74 1.32 -28.98
C LEU A 39 8.15 2.51 -28.12
N PRO A 40 8.38 3.70 -28.72
CA PRO A 40 8.62 4.91 -27.95
C PRO A 40 7.41 5.24 -27.08
N CYS A 41 7.67 5.79 -25.89
CA CYS A 41 6.62 6.25 -24.99
C CYS A 41 5.75 7.33 -25.68
N ALA A 42 4.45 7.31 -25.40
CA ALA A 42 3.50 8.28 -25.91
C ALA A 42 2.93 9.10 -24.76
N THR A 43 2.68 10.39 -24.96
CA THR A 43 2.09 11.21 -23.89
C THR A 43 0.63 10.83 -23.68
N GLY A 44 0.31 10.28 -22.50
CA GLY A 44 -1.03 9.87 -22.12
C GLY A 44 -1.41 10.34 -20.71
N GLU A 45 -2.71 10.44 -20.44
CA GLU A 45 -3.26 10.83 -19.14
C GLU A 45 -3.00 9.76 -18.05
N PHE A 46 -2.74 8.51 -18.46
CA PHE A 46 -2.60 7.35 -17.59
C PHE A 46 -1.21 6.70 -17.67
N GLY A 47 -0.19 7.49 -18.01
CA GLY A 47 1.19 7.03 -18.20
C GLY A 47 1.65 7.07 -19.66
N GLY A 48 2.96 6.96 -19.83
CA GLY A 48 3.67 7.00 -21.11
C GLY A 48 3.55 5.72 -21.94
N CYS A 49 3.09 4.63 -21.32
CA CYS A 49 3.05 3.30 -21.91
C CYS A 49 1.69 2.60 -21.76
N PRO A 50 1.33 1.69 -22.69
CA PRO A 50 0.14 0.84 -22.55
C PRO A 50 0.17 -0.03 -21.29
N THR A 51 -1.00 -0.45 -20.80
CA THR A 51 -1.12 -1.34 -19.64
C THR A 51 -0.26 -2.60 -19.81
N GLY A 52 0.50 -2.95 -18.77
CA GLY A 52 1.40 -4.11 -18.76
C GLY A 52 2.76 -3.85 -19.41
N ARG A 53 3.07 -2.61 -19.76
CA ARG A 53 4.40 -2.15 -20.17
C ARG A 53 4.95 -1.18 -19.12
N ILE A 54 6.27 -1.13 -19.00
CA ILE A 54 6.98 -0.18 -18.15
C ILE A 54 7.77 0.81 -19.01
N GLU A 55 7.99 1.99 -18.47
CA GLU A 55 8.81 3.04 -19.09
C GLU A 55 10.28 2.78 -18.76
N VAL A 56 11.12 2.67 -19.78
CA VAL A 56 12.57 2.60 -19.64
C VAL A 56 13.21 3.71 -20.45
N GLU A 57 14.08 4.49 -19.79
CA GLU A 57 14.83 5.58 -20.42
C GLU A 57 16.23 5.11 -20.81
N ILE A 58 16.55 5.15 -22.10
CA ILE A 58 17.88 4.84 -22.64
C ILE A 58 18.32 6.01 -23.52
N ASP A 59 19.52 6.55 -23.26
CA ASP A 59 20.11 7.66 -24.00
C ASP A 59 19.20 8.90 -24.13
N GLY A 60 18.36 9.15 -23.10
CA GLY A 60 17.42 10.27 -23.06
C GLY A 60 16.15 10.07 -23.92
N ALA A 61 15.89 8.85 -24.40
CA ALA A 61 14.66 8.45 -25.06
C ALA A 61 13.90 7.42 -24.22
N CYS A 62 12.56 7.57 -24.14
CA CYS A 62 11.69 6.68 -23.38
C CYS A 62 11.08 5.61 -24.29
N PHE A 63 11.10 4.36 -23.84
CA PHE A 63 10.52 3.21 -24.53
C PHE A 63 9.64 2.37 -23.60
N CYS A 64 8.63 1.72 -24.20
CA CYS A 64 7.68 0.85 -23.53
C CYS A 64 8.09 -0.61 -23.66
N VAL A 65 8.79 -1.12 -22.66
CA VAL A 65 9.24 -2.51 -22.60
C VAL A 65 8.23 -3.35 -21.81
N ALA A 66 8.12 -4.63 -22.14
CA ALA A 66 7.44 -5.59 -21.28
C ALA A 66 8.32 -5.81 -20.02
N PRO A 67 7.69 -5.93 -18.84
CA PRO A 67 8.42 -6.25 -17.63
C PRO A 67 9.11 -7.61 -17.79
N ARG A 68 10.42 -7.65 -17.52
CA ARG A 68 11.24 -8.85 -17.48
C ARG A 68 11.14 -9.55 -16.13
N CYS A 69 10.84 -8.77 -15.10
CA CYS A 69 10.57 -9.27 -13.77
C CYS A 69 9.32 -8.66 -13.16
N THR A 70 8.80 -9.36 -12.16
CA THR A 70 7.85 -8.89 -11.16
C THR A 70 8.35 -9.30 -9.77
N GLU A 71 7.77 -8.74 -8.72
CA GLU A 71 8.07 -9.20 -7.34
C GLU A 71 7.83 -10.71 -7.18
N GLU A 72 6.80 -11.26 -7.83
CA GLU A 72 6.50 -12.68 -7.78
C GLU A 72 7.56 -13.52 -8.50
N THR A 73 8.00 -13.10 -9.69
CA THR A 73 9.00 -13.88 -10.44
C THR A 73 10.35 -13.84 -9.73
N CYS A 74 10.82 -12.66 -9.29
CA CYS A 74 12.10 -12.57 -8.57
C CYS A 74 12.02 -13.23 -7.19
N GLY A 75 10.88 -13.12 -6.50
CA GLY A 75 10.70 -13.71 -5.17
C GLY A 75 10.85 -15.24 -5.14
N MET A 76 10.83 -15.91 -6.31
CA MET A 76 11.07 -17.35 -6.44
C MET A 76 12.48 -17.70 -6.96
N GLU A 77 13.32 -16.70 -7.26
CA GLU A 77 14.65 -16.91 -7.82
C GLU A 77 15.75 -16.85 -6.77
N THR A 78 16.88 -17.46 -7.10
CA THR A 78 18.12 -17.34 -6.31
C THR A 78 19.14 -16.56 -7.12
N LEU A 79 19.64 -15.45 -6.57
CA LEU A 79 20.61 -14.59 -7.23
C LEU A 79 21.99 -14.76 -6.62
N GLU A 80 23.00 -14.94 -7.48
CA GLU A 80 24.40 -15.03 -7.09
C GLU A 80 25.19 -13.84 -7.66
N VAL A 81 25.94 -13.14 -6.79
CA VAL A 81 26.83 -12.04 -7.18
C VAL A 81 28.25 -12.40 -6.72
N GLY A 82 29.19 -12.54 -7.67
CA GLY A 82 30.57 -12.86 -7.35
C GLY A 82 30.80 -14.26 -6.76
N GLY A 83 29.84 -15.18 -6.95
CA GLY A 83 29.88 -16.55 -6.40
C GLY A 83 29.33 -16.67 -4.98
N GLU A 84 28.69 -15.62 -4.45
CA GLU A 84 27.96 -15.62 -3.19
C GLU A 84 26.46 -15.42 -3.47
N VAL A 85 25.60 -16.19 -2.80
CA VAL A 85 24.14 -16.05 -2.90
C VAL A 85 23.73 -14.80 -2.11
N VAL A 86 23.12 -13.82 -2.77
CA VAL A 86 22.73 -12.54 -2.17
C VAL A 86 21.25 -12.45 -1.81
N CYS A 87 20.41 -13.26 -2.46
CA CYS A 87 19.01 -13.45 -2.13
C CYS A 87 18.53 -14.82 -2.63
N SER A 88 17.63 -15.44 -1.87
CA SER A 88 17.02 -16.73 -2.19
C SER A 88 15.79 -16.94 -1.31
N PRO A 89 14.67 -17.46 -1.83
CA PRO A 89 13.52 -17.85 -1.02
C PRO A 89 13.71 -19.17 -0.27
N ASP A 90 14.68 -20.00 -0.69
CA ASP A 90 14.85 -21.37 -0.20
C ASP A 90 15.94 -21.50 0.88
N GLU A 91 16.71 -20.44 1.13
CA GLU A 91 17.83 -20.43 2.07
C GLU A 91 17.51 -19.54 3.28
N ASP A 92 17.54 -20.14 4.48
CA ASP A 92 17.27 -19.43 5.73
C ASP A 92 18.29 -18.31 6.00
N GLY A 93 17.79 -17.13 6.38
CA GLY A 93 18.62 -15.97 6.71
C GLY A 93 19.08 -15.15 5.50
N LEU A 94 18.62 -15.48 4.29
CA LEU A 94 18.74 -14.63 3.11
C LEU A 94 17.39 -13.99 2.77
N PRO A 95 17.39 -12.75 2.25
CA PRO A 95 16.14 -12.10 1.83
C PRO A 95 15.64 -12.70 0.52
N SER A 96 14.35 -12.55 0.25
CA SER A 96 13.78 -12.81 -1.08
C SER A 96 14.28 -11.77 -2.10
N CYS A 97 14.52 -12.20 -3.34
CA CYS A 97 14.89 -11.27 -4.40
C CYS A 97 13.69 -10.38 -4.80
N THR A 98 13.97 -9.18 -5.26
CA THR A 98 12.99 -8.14 -5.63
C THR A 98 13.27 -7.60 -7.04
N CYS A 99 12.23 -7.11 -7.71
CA CYS A 99 12.37 -6.58 -9.07
C CYS A 99 12.62 -5.07 -8.99
N LYS A 100 13.85 -4.62 -9.31
CA LYS A 100 14.17 -3.20 -9.41
C LYS A 100 14.70 -2.89 -10.80
N SER A 101 14.22 -1.80 -11.40
CA SER A 101 14.68 -1.35 -12.73
C SER A 101 14.59 -2.42 -13.82
N ASN A 102 13.54 -3.27 -13.77
CA ASN A 102 13.32 -4.39 -14.69
C ASN A 102 14.34 -5.53 -14.61
N GLU A 103 15.09 -5.61 -13.51
CA GLU A 103 16.05 -6.67 -13.23
C GLU A 103 15.80 -7.26 -11.83
N CYS A 104 15.99 -8.58 -11.70
CA CYS A 104 15.94 -9.22 -10.38
C CYS A 104 17.21 -8.87 -9.60
N THR A 105 17.03 -8.28 -8.42
CA THR A 105 18.11 -7.90 -7.51
C THR A 105 17.70 -8.23 -6.06
N PHE A 106 18.47 -7.76 -5.08
CA PHE A 106 18.18 -7.91 -3.66
C PHE A 106 17.80 -6.57 -3.02
N PRO A 107 17.11 -6.56 -1.85
CA PRO A 107 16.57 -5.33 -1.29
C PRO A 107 17.61 -4.25 -0.97
N CYS A 108 18.84 -4.64 -0.64
CA CYS A 108 19.94 -3.72 -0.33
C CYS A 108 20.82 -3.33 -1.53
N ASP A 109 20.52 -3.78 -2.74
CA ASP A 109 21.31 -3.41 -3.91
C ASP A 109 21.23 -1.91 -4.20
N GLY A 110 22.40 -1.28 -4.36
CA GLY A 110 22.57 0.17 -4.53
C GLY A 110 22.22 1.03 -3.31
N VAL A 111 21.84 0.44 -2.17
CA VAL A 111 21.45 1.19 -0.97
C VAL A 111 22.67 1.65 -0.19
N VAL A 112 22.78 2.97 0.04
CA VAL A 112 23.84 3.56 0.86
C VAL A 112 23.22 4.22 2.08
N CYS A 113 23.47 3.63 3.25
CA CYS A 113 22.97 4.12 4.52
C CYS A 113 23.90 5.17 5.15
N SER A 114 23.32 6.18 5.79
CA SER A 114 24.03 7.29 6.44
C SER A 114 23.93 7.19 7.97
N ASP A 115 24.73 7.99 8.69
CA ASP A 115 24.64 8.12 10.16
C ASP A 115 24.80 6.80 10.93
N GLY A 116 25.58 5.85 10.37
CA GLY A 116 25.85 4.55 10.99
C GLY A 116 24.67 3.56 10.93
N SER A 117 23.62 3.87 10.19
CA SER A 117 22.57 2.90 9.86
C SER A 117 23.07 1.84 8.87
N VAL A 118 22.45 0.67 8.91
CA VAL A 118 22.75 -0.47 8.05
C VAL A 118 21.49 -0.83 7.26
N CYS A 119 21.66 -1.29 6.03
CA CYS A 119 20.52 -1.73 5.24
C CYS A 119 19.98 -3.05 5.79
N ASN A 120 18.70 -3.06 6.18
CA ASN A 120 17.99 -4.27 6.56
C ASN A 120 17.78 -5.13 5.29
N PRO A 121 18.33 -6.36 5.24
CA PRO A 121 18.30 -7.19 4.04
C PRO A 121 16.89 -7.57 3.63
N ASP A 122 15.96 -7.71 4.57
CA ASP A 122 14.58 -8.15 4.31
C ASP A 122 13.70 -7.03 3.75
N THR A 123 13.96 -5.79 4.17
CA THR A 123 13.11 -4.64 3.81
C THR A 123 13.77 -3.65 2.85
N GLY A 124 15.09 -3.72 2.67
CA GLY A 124 15.89 -2.76 1.88
C GLY A 124 15.97 -1.37 2.50
N ARG A 125 15.54 -1.19 3.76
CA ARG A 125 15.52 0.09 4.46
C ARG A 125 16.76 0.26 5.33
N CYS A 126 17.26 1.49 5.44
CA CYS A 126 18.31 1.82 6.39
C CYS A 126 17.73 1.88 7.80
N VAL A 127 18.25 1.03 8.68
CA VAL A 127 17.82 0.89 10.08
C VAL A 127 19.02 0.96 11.02
N VAL A 128 18.77 1.09 12.32
CA VAL A 128 19.85 1.01 13.32
C VAL A 128 20.42 -0.41 13.38
N ASP A 129 21.73 -0.51 13.67
CA ASP A 129 22.45 -1.78 13.72
C ASP A 129 22.21 -2.56 15.03
N ASP A 130 20.94 -2.86 15.33
CA ASP A 130 20.50 -3.64 16.49
C ASP A 130 19.09 -4.23 16.28
N CYS A 131 18.58 -4.98 17.28
CA CYS A 131 17.29 -5.66 17.18
C CYS A 131 16.08 -4.74 17.02
N ARG A 132 16.20 -3.44 17.30
CA ARG A 132 15.11 -2.47 17.03
C ARG A 132 14.99 -2.16 15.55
N GLY A 133 16.10 -2.29 14.81
CA GLY A 133 16.16 -2.07 13.37
C GLY A 133 15.97 -3.35 12.55
N PHE A 134 16.60 -4.44 12.97
CA PHE A 134 16.54 -5.72 12.27
C PHE A 134 15.39 -6.63 12.71
N GLY A 135 14.75 -6.34 13.85
CA GLY A 135 13.84 -7.29 14.49
C GLY A 135 14.61 -8.43 15.16
N CYS A 136 13.86 -9.44 15.60
CA CYS A 136 14.39 -10.67 16.16
C CYS A 136 13.87 -11.88 15.40
N PRO A 137 14.60 -13.01 15.43
CA PRO A 137 14.11 -14.27 14.90
C PRO A 137 12.77 -14.69 15.50
N ASP A 138 12.08 -15.61 14.83
CA ASP A 138 10.81 -16.14 15.31
C ASP A 138 10.91 -16.68 16.74
N GLY A 139 9.96 -16.25 17.59
CA GLY A 139 9.91 -16.65 19.00
C GLY A 139 10.84 -15.86 19.93
N GLU A 140 11.51 -14.82 19.44
CA GLU A 140 12.32 -13.90 20.24
C GLU A 140 11.76 -12.47 20.19
N ILE A 141 12.03 -11.71 21.25
CA ILE A 141 11.70 -10.28 21.35
C ILE A 141 12.97 -9.45 21.55
N CYS A 142 12.93 -8.19 21.11
CA CYS A 142 14.04 -7.26 21.27
C CYS A 142 14.03 -6.65 22.69
N GLU A 143 14.97 -7.06 23.54
CA GLU A 143 15.17 -6.48 24.87
C GLU A 143 15.87 -5.11 24.74
N ILE A 144 15.11 -4.03 24.92
CA ILE A 144 15.58 -2.66 24.65
C ILE A 144 16.74 -2.26 25.56
N SER A 145 16.79 -2.80 26.78
CA SER A 145 17.85 -2.50 27.75
C SER A 145 19.21 -3.07 27.37
N SER A 146 19.23 -4.20 26.64
CA SER A 146 20.45 -4.90 26.23
C SER A 146 20.72 -4.88 24.73
N LEU A 147 19.73 -4.41 23.93
CA LEU A 147 19.73 -4.43 22.47
C LEU A 147 20.00 -5.82 21.89
N SER A 148 19.51 -6.86 22.57
CA SER A 148 19.69 -8.26 22.22
C SER A 148 18.34 -8.95 22.06
N CYS A 149 18.28 -9.93 21.17
CA CYS A 149 17.12 -10.80 21.07
C CYS A 149 17.14 -11.81 22.22
N VAL A 150 16.02 -11.90 22.91
CA VAL A 150 15.79 -12.84 24.01
C VAL A 150 14.55 -13.67 23.71
N PRO A 151 14.48 -14.94 24.15
CA PRO A 151 13.28 -15.75 23.97
C PRO A 151 12.04 -15.03 24.48
N ASP A 152 10.96 -15.01 23.68
CA ASP A 152 9.68 -14.47 24.08
C ASP A 152 9.18 -15.24 25.31
N PRO A 153 9.00 -14.57 26.47
CA PRO A 153 8.51 -15.24 27.66
C PRO A 153 7.08 -15.79 27.48
N CYS A 154 6.32 -15.25 26.52
CA CYS A 154 4.98 -15.68 26.10
C CYS A 154 4.98 -16.44 24.75
N GLY A 155 6.13 -17.04 24.41
CA GLY A 155 6.31 -17.90 23.27
C GLY A 155 5.46 -19.18 23.32
N GLU A 156 5.70 -20.10 22.37
CA GLU A 156 4.82 -21.26 22.14
C GLU A 156 4.68 -22.23 23.32
N ASP A 157 5.64 -22.23 24.26
CA ASP A 157 5.64 -23.11 25.43
C ASP A 157 4.67 -22.66 26.53
N VAL A 158 4.14 -21.43 26.48
CA VAL A 158 3.23 -20.88 27.48
C VAL A 158 1.80 -20.88 26.96
N VAL A 159 0.98 -21.79 27.49
CA VAL A 159 -0.44 -21.91 27.14
C VAL A 159 -1.29 -21.51 28.33
N CYS A 160 -1.91 -20.33 28.23
CA CYS A 160 -2.84 -19.80 29.23
C CYS A 160 -4.29 -20.24 28.95
N ALA A 161 -5.16 -20.10 29.95
CA ALA A 161 -6.58 -20.36 29.77
C ALA A 161 -7.23 -19.33 28.81
N ALA A 162 -8.45 -19.62 28.34
CA ALA A 162 -9.12 -18.78 27.34
C ALA A 162 -9.43 -17.35 27.83
N ASP A 163 -9.48 -17.15 29.15
CA ASP A 163 -9.72 -15.88 29.84
C ASP A 163 -8.45 -15.28 30.47
N GLU A 164 -7.28 -15.85 30.17
CA GLU A 164 -5.99 -15.43 30.72
C GLU A 164 -5.07 -14.88 29.62
N ALA A 165 -4.43 -13.75 29.89
CA ALA A 165 -3.33 -13.22 29.12
C ALA A 165 -2.00 -13.76 29.65
N CYS A 166 -1.07 -14.07 28.76
CA CYS A 166 0.30 -14.28 29.16
C CYS A 166 0.98 -12.92 29.35
N ARG A 167 1.65 -12.73 30.48
CA ARG A 167 2.46 -11.57 30.79
C ARG A 167 3.77 -12.03 31.41
N ASP A 168 4.89 -11.75 30.76
CA ASP A 168 6.21 -12.18 31.23
C ASP A 168 6.28 -13.69 31.55
N GLY A 169 5.57 -14.50 30.77
CA GLY A 169 5.51 -15.97 30.94
C GLY A 169 4.61 -16.45 32.07
N VAL A 170 3.85 -15.55 32.70
CA VAL A 170 2.87 -15.86 33.73
C VAL A 170 1.47 -15.64 33.17
N CYS A 171 0.58 -16.61 33.34
CA CYS A 171 -0.82 -16.48 32.98
C CYS A 171 -1.56 -15.69 34.05
N GLU A 172 -2.14 -14.55 33.65
CA GLU A 172 -2.91 -13.66 34.51
C GLU A 172 -4.29 -13.40 33.86
N PRO A 173 -5.36 -13.17 34.64
CA PRO A 173 -6.68 -12.86 34.09
C PRO A 173 -6.65 -11.65 33.14
N SER A 174 -7.36 -11.77 32.01
CA SER A 174 -7.54 -10.67 31.05
C SER A 174 -8.57 -9.66 31.53
N CYS A 175 -8.44 -8.41 31.07
CA CYS A 175 -9.41 -7.35 31.32
C CYS A 175 -10.51 -7.26 30.26
N ALA A 176 -10.45 -8.04 29.18
CA ALA A 176 -11.37 -7.88 28.07
C ALA A 176 -12.83 -8.23 28.40
N THR A 177 -13.06 -9.12 29.36
CA THR A 177 -14.41 -9.53 29.77
C THR A 177 -14.82 -8.99 31.13
N VAL A 178 -14.01 -8.10 31.71
CA VAL A 178 -14.22 -7.58 33.07
C VAL A 178 -14.92 -6.22 33.00
N ASP A 179 -16.19 -6.20 33.41
CA ASP A 179 -16.97 -4.97 33.56
C ASP A 179 -16.74 -4.36 34.95
N CYS A 180 -15.93 -3.30 35.03
CA CYS A 180 -15.68 -2.56 36.26
C CYS A 180 -16.75 -1.50 36.57
N PRO A 181 -17.09 -1.27 37.86
CA PRO A 181 -18.01 -0.21 38.24
C PRO A 181 -17.45 1.18 37.93
N SER A 182 -18.31 2.21 37.93
CA SER A 182 -17.90 3.59 37.68
C SER A 182 -16.81 4.04 38.66
N GLY A 183 -15.76 4.69 38.15
CA GLY A 183 -14.59 5.10 38.92
C GLY A 183 -13.54 3.99 39.10
N GLU A 184 -13.69 2.85 38.45
CA GLU A 184 -12.70 1.76 38.43
C GLU A 184 -12.29 1.41 37.00
N VAL A 185 -11.02 1.03 36.85
CA VAL A 185 -10.43 0.51 35.61
C VAL A 185 -9.96 -0.91 35.85
N CYS A 186 -10.07 -1.77 34.85
CA CYS A 186 -9.53 -3.13 34.96
C CYS A 186 -8.02 -3.11 34.79
N ARG A 187 -7.31 -3.78 35.70
CA ARG A 187 -5.88 -4.10 35.58
C ARG A 187 -5.68 -5.57 35.94
N ARG A 188 -5.09 -6.38 35.04
CA ARG A 188 -4.83 -7.81 35.26
C ARG A 188 -6.08 -8.58 35.76
N GLY A 189 -7.21 -8.32 35.10
CA GLY A 189 -8.54 -8.87 35.37
C GLY A 189 -9.15 -8.51 36.73
N SER A 190 -8.58 -7.54 37.45
CA SER A 190 -9.13 -7.01 38.70
C SER A 190 -9.50 -5.54 38.54
N CYS A 191 -10.67 -5.16 39.05
CA CYS A 191 -11.05 -3.75 39.07
C CYS A 191 -10.29 -3.02 40.17
N VAL A 192 -9.59 -1.97 39.78
CA VAL A 192 -8.86 -1.07 40.68
C VAL A 192 -9.41 0.35 40.52
N VAL A 193 -9.30 1.16 41.56
CA VAL A 193 -9.74 2.55 41.52
C VAL A 193 -8.99 3.28 40.41
N ASP A 194 -9.74 3.88 39.49
CA ASP A 194 -9.19 4.76 38.46
C ASP A 194 -9.00 6.15 39.08
N GLN A 195 -7.75 6.49 39.40
CA GLN A 195 -7.41 7.80 39.96
C GLN A 195 -7.61 8.94 38.98
N CYS A 196 -7.76 8.61 37.70
CA CYS A 196 -7.96 9.53 36.59
C CYS A 196 -9.43 9.64 36.15
N ASP A 197 -10.34 8.87 36.76
CA ASP A 197 -11.77 8.99 36.48
C ASP A 197 -12.28 10.41 36.82
N GLY A 198 -12.88 11.06 35.82
CA GLY A 198 -13.36 12.44 35.94
C GLY A 198 -12.27 13.52 36.02
N VAL A 199 -10.99 13.17 35.90
CA VAL A 199 -9.89 14.13 35.88
C VAL A 199 -9.75 14.70 34.46
N SER A 200 -9.81 16.03 34.33
CA SER A 200 -9.59 16.73 33.05
C SER A 200 -8.36 17.62 33.15
N CYS A 201 -7.28 17.22 32.47
CA CYS A 201 -6.03 17.95 32.49
C CYS A 201 -5.95 19.03 31.39
N PRO A 202 -5.23 20.15 31.65
CA PRO A 202 -4.93 21.16 30.64
C PRO A 202 -4.20 20.61 29.41
N SER A 203 -4.20 21.36 28.31
CA SER A 203 -3.45 20.98 27.10
C SER A 203 -1.96 20.78 27.39
N GLY A 204 -1.39 19.67 26.90
CA GLY A 204 0.01 19.29 27.17
C GLY A 204 0.22 18.63 28.53
N GLN A 205 -0.86 18.28 29.24
CA GLN A 205 -0.82 17.52 30.48
C GLN A 205 -1.68 16.26 30.36
N ARG A 206 -1.30 15.23 31.12
CA ARG A 206 -2.06 13.99 31.30
C ARG A 206 -2.34 13.76 32.77
N CYS A 207 -3.29 12.89 33.05
CA CYS A 207 -3.48 12.40 34.41
C CYS A 207 -2.41 11.35 34.74
N ASP A 208 -1.81 11.47 35.92
CA ASP A 208 -0.90 10.51 36.51
C ASP A 208 -1.71 9.39 37.18
N GLU A 209 -1.50 8.16 36.72
CA GLU A 209 -2.29 7.00 37.14
C GLU A 209 -2.01 6.58 38.60
N GLU A 210 -0.88 7.00 39.19
CA GLU A 210 -0.49 6.69 40.58
C GLU A 210 -1.03 7.72 41.58
N THR A 211 -1.26 8.97 41.16
CA THR A 211 -1.63 10.07 42.06
C THR A 211 -2.97 10.72 41.74
N GLY A 212 -3.52 10.51 40.54
CA GLY A 212 -4.70 11.21 40.02
C GLY A 212 -4.48 12.70 39.72
N GLY A 213 -3.23 13.17 39.80
CA GLY A 213 -2.84 14.55 39.53
C GLY A 213 -2.56 14.79 38.04
N CYS A 214 -2.69 16.04 37.58
CA CYS A 214 -2.23 16.40 36.24
C CYS A 214 -0.72 16.63 36.24
N VAL A 215 -0.03 15.89 35.39
CA VAL A 215 1.41 15.99 35.14
C VAL A 215 1.66 16.40 33.69
N ASP A 216 2.79 17.06 33.43
CA ASP A 216 3.15 17.44 32.05
C ASP A 216 3.35 16.18 31.20
N ASP A 217 2.77 16.16 30.01
CA ASP A 217 2.98 15.09 29.04
C ASP A 217 4.26 15.37 28.27
N LEU A 218 5.32 14.66 28.64
CA LEU A 218 6.65 14.85 28.06
C LEU A 218 6.82 14.15 26.70
N CYS A 219 5.80 13.43 26.21
CA CYS A 219 5.85 12.78 24.91
C CYS A 219 5.48 13.70 23.73
N GLY A 220 5.11 14.96 24.01
CA GLY A 220 4.81 15.95 22.97
C GLY A 220 5.96 16.17 21.99
N GLY A 221 5.86 15.55 20.81
CA GLY A 221 6.86 15.64 19.74
C GLY A 221 8.04 14.66 19.90
N VAL A 222 7.98 13.74 20.85
CA VAL A 222 8.94 12.65 20.99
C VAL A 222 8.55 11.52 20.04
N MET A 223 9.52 11.03 19.26
CA MET A 223 9.36 9.86 18.41
C MET A 223 10.34 8.79 18.90
N CYS A 224 9.78 7.71 19.42
CA CYS A 224 10.54 6.54 19.84
C CYS A 224 10.61 5.52 18.70
N LEU A 225 11.73 4.81 18.62
CA LEU A 225 11.90 3.76 17.62
C LEU A 225 11.19 2.50 18.11
N GLU A 226 10.36 1.88 17.30
CA GLU A 226 9.72 0.61 17.64
C GLU A 226 10.78 -0.45 18.01
N PRO A 227 10.53 -1.31 19.02
CA PRO A 227 9.31 -1.48 19.80
C PRO A 227 9.27 -0.62 21.09
N SER A 228 9.96 0.52 21.15
CA SER A 228 9.85 1.44 22.29
C SER A 228 8.70 2.43 22.16
N VAL A 229 8.07 2.76 23.28
CA VAL A 229 7.08 3.83 23.40
C VAL A 229 7.63 4.93 24.29
N CYS A 230 7.15 6.15 24.09
CA CYS A 230 7.55 7.24 24.97
C CYS A 230 6.91 7.06 26.35
N ASP A 231 7.72 7.08 27.41
CA ASP A 231 7.25 7.19 28.79
C ASP A 231 6.82 8.64 29.03
N PRO A 232 5.53 8.88 29.26
CA PRO A 232 5.01 10.23 29.41
C PRO A 232 5.41 10.94 30.72
N THR A 233 6.03 10.23 31.67
CA THR A 233 6.47 10.76 32.97
C THR A 233 7.85 11.41 32.89
N ASP A 234 8.75 10.87 32.06
CA ASP A 234 10.12 11.38 31.91
C ASP A 234 10.49 11.78 30.46
N GLY A 235 9.64 11.47 29.48
CA GLY A 235 9.83 11.77 28.05
C GLY A 235 10.87 10.86 27.37
N GLY A 236 11.37 9.85 28.08
CA GLY A 236 12.29 8.85 27.56
C GLY A 236 11.58 7.79 26.72
N CYS A 237 12.35 7.05 25.92
CA CYS A 237 11.81 5.88 25.21
C CYS A 237 12.00 4.65 26.09
N ALA A 238 10.89 4.06 26.52
CA ALA A 238 10.82 2.87 27.35
C ALA A 238 10.28 1.68 26.54
N GLU A 239 10.44 0.48 27.07
CA GLU A 239 9.86 -0.72 26.47
C GLU A 239 8.33 -0.61 26.44
N ASP A 240 7.72 -0.96 25.30
CA ASP A 240 6.27 -1.05 25.21
C ASP A 240 5.75 -2.07 26.25
N PRO A 241 4.86 -1.68 27.18
CA PRO A 241 4.25 -2.61 28.13
C PRO A 241 3.53 -3.80 27.47
N CYS A 242 3.20 -3.70 26.18
CA CYS A 242 2.62 -4.76 25.38
C CYS A 242 3.64 -5.70 24.75
N LEU A 243 4.94 -5.40 24.78
CA LEU A 243 5.98 -6.22 24.15
C LEU A 243 6.03 -7.65 24.73
N ARG A 244 5.67 -7.81 26.00
CA ARG A 244 5.71 -9.10 26.73
C ARG A 244 4.33 -9.60 27.13
N VAL A 245 3.30 -9.12 26.43
CA VAL A 245 1.90 -9.43 26.72
C VAL A 245 1.28 -10.10 25.52
N ARG A 246 0.76 -11.31 25.72
CA ARG A 246 -0.01 -12.04 24.71
C ARG A 246 -1.44 -12.21 25.18
N CYS A 247 -2.35 -11.48 24.55
CA CYS A 247 -3.77 -11.54 24.86
C CYS A 247 -4.44 -12.77 24.22
N PRO A 248 -5.42 -13.39 24.88
CA PRO A 248 -6.15 -14.52 24.33
C PRO A 248 -7.14 -14.08 23.23
N GLY A 249 -7.45 -15.00 22.30
CA GLY A 249 -8.48 -14.79 21.30
C GLY A 249 -8.21 -13.61 20.35
N GLU A 250 -9.23 -12.75 20.16
CA GLU A 250 -9.19 -11.55 19.30
C GLU A 250 -8.97 -10.27 20.12
N GLU A 251 -8.51 -10.39 21.35
CA GLU A 251 -8.19 -9.26 22.22
C GLU A 251 -6.92 -8.56 21.74
N ARG A 252 -6.82 -7.26 22.04
CA ARG A 252 -5.62 -6.47 21.73
C ARG A 252 -4.99 -5.96 23.01
N CYS A 253 -3.66 -5.91 23.03
CA CYS A 253 -2.96 -5.23 24.11
C CYS A 253 -3.02 -3.71 23.91
N PHE A 254 -3.32 -2.98 24.97
CA PHE A 254 -3.30 -1.53 25.01
C PHE A 254 -2.82 -1.07 26.39
N GLU A 255 -1.75 -0.27 26.45
CA GLU A 255 -1.13 0.19 27.70
C GLU A 255 -0.83 -0.96 28.67
N GLY A 256 -0.37 -2.08 28.09
CA GLY A 256 -0.07 -3.31 28.82
C GLY A 256 -1.29 -4.12 29.21
N GLU A 257 -2.53 -3.72 28.99
CA GLU A 257 -3.72 -4.50 29.36
C GLU A 257 -4.41 -5.10 28.13
N CYS A 258 -4.99 -6.29 28.31
CA CYS A 258 -5.79 -6.94 27.27
C CYS A 258 -7.21 -6.39 27.30
N ILE A 259 -7.61 -5.76 26.20
CA ILE A 259 -8.93 -5.16 26.01
C ILE A 259 -9.64 -5.84 24.84
N PRO A 260 -10.98 -5.73 24.75
CA PRO A 260 -11.70 -6.31 23.63
C PRO A 260 -11.14 -5.80 22.30
N GLY A 261 -10.94 -6.73 21.37
CA GLY A 261 -10.72 -6.36 19.97
C GLY A 261 -11.91 -5.53 19.51
N ILE A 262 -11.64 -4.39 18.89
CA ILE A 262 -12.67 -3.67 18.16
C ILE A 262 -13.02 -4.55 16.97
N SER A 263 -14.08 -5.34 17.09
CA SER A 263 -14.82 -5.82 15.93
C SER A 263 -15.41 -4.57 15.29
N MET A 264 -14.68 -3.97 14.35
CA MET A 264 -15.31 -3.05 13.41
C MET A 264 -16.45 -3.87 12.78
N PRO A 265 -17.73 -3.54 13.02
CA PRO A 265 -18.77 -4.16 12.23
C PRO A 265 -18.41 -3.83 10.79
N ASP A 266 -18.32 -4.86 9.94
CA ASP A 266 -18.09 -4.70 8.52
C ASP A 266 -18.93 -3.52 8.04
N GLY A 267 -18.29 -2.50 7.48
CA GLY A 267 -18.94 -1.33 6.89
C GLY A 267 -19.73 -1.70 5.64
N GLY A 268 -20.44 -2.82 5.66
CA GLY A 268 -21.50 -3.13 4.73
C GLY A 268 -22.53 -2.00 4.79
N PRO A 269 -23.09 -1.61 3.64
CA PRO A 269 -24.03 -0.50 3.59
C PRO A 269 -25.17 -0.82 4.54
N THR A 270 -25.33 0.00 5.57
CA THR A 270 -26.55 -0.02 6.37
C THR A 270 -27.66 0.46 5.45
N ASP A 271 -28.42 -0.46 4.87
CA ASP A 271 -29.68 -0.20 4.15
C ASP A 271 -30.79 0.24 5.14
N VAL A 272 -30.44 1.08 6.11
CA VAL A 272 -31.40 1.88 6.88
C VAL A 272 -31.42 3.25 6.22
N ASP A 273 -32.29 3.34 5.21
CA ASP A 273 -32.84 4.61 4.76
C ASP A 273 -33.38 5.37 5.99
N GLY A 274 -32.59 6.34 6.46
CA GLY A 274 -32.99 7.32 7.47
C GLY A 274 -33.99 8.33 6.91
N GLY A 275 -35.08 7.85 6.33
CA GLY A 275 -36.23 8.66 5.95
C GLY A 275 -37.17 8.82 7.16
N PRO A 276 -37.54 10.04 7.58
CA PRO A 276 -38.53 10.22 8.62
C PRO A 276 -39.88 9.72 8.10
N GLY A 277 -40.47 8.79 8.85
CA GLY A 277 -41.77 8.23 8.54
C GLY A 277 -42.86 9.29 8.66
N GLU A 278 -43.52 9.58 7.53
CA GLU A 278 -44.87 10.12 7.45
C GLU A 278 -45.42 9.96 6.02
N ASP A 279 -46.03 8.81 5.73
CA ASP A 279 -46.93 8.68 4.58
C ASP A 279 -48.37 8.97 5.02
N PRO A 280 -49.04 10.01 4.47
CA PRO A 280 -50.49 10.03 4.40
C PRO A 280 -50.97 9.31 3.13
N ASP A 281 -51.90 8.39 3.33
CA ASP A 281 -52.73 7.73 2.32
C ASP A 281 -53.12 8.65 1.14
N LEU A 282 -52.71 8.28 -0.08
CA LEU A 282 -53.29 8.76 -1.34
C LEU A 282 -53.40 7.65 -2.40
N GLY A 283 -54.56 6.97 -2.40
CA GLY A 283 -55.31 6.59 -3.62
C GLY A 283 -54.84 5.37 -4.44
N PRO A 284 -55.77 4.56 -5.01
CA PRO A 284 -55.42 3.41 -5.84
C PRO A 284 -55.40 3.79 -7.32
N GLU A 285 -54.24 3.76 -7.98
CA GLU A 285 -54.14 3.81 -9.43
C GLU A 285 -53.59 2.50 -9.97
N ARG A 286 -54.34 1.92 -10.90
CA ARG A 286 -53.97 0.74 -11.69
C ARG A 286 -52.88 1.12 -12.69
N GLY A 287 -51.80 0.33 -12.77
CA GLY A 287 -50.78 0.44 -13.81
C GLY A 287 -50.08 -0.90 -14.05
N ASP A 288 -49.84 -1.21 -15.32
CA ASP A 288 -49.51 -2.50 -15.96
C ASP A 288 -48.37 -3.38 -15.39
N PRO A 289 -48.41 -4.71 -15.61
CA PRO A 289 -47.44 -5.66 -15.09
C PRO A 289 -46.32 -5.98 -16.09
N GLU A 290 -45.49 -5.03 -16.53
CA GLU A 290 -44.31 -5.33 -17.38
C GLU A 290 -43.05 -4.51 -17.07
N GLU A 291 -42.79 -4.16 -15.80
CA GLU A 291 -41.47 -3.65 -15.40
C GLU A 291 -40.96 -4.34 -14.13
N ARG A 292 -40.54 -5.59 -14.28
CA ARG A 292 -39.58 -6.20 -13.36
C ARG A 292 -38.19 -5.70 -13.72
N VAL A 293 -37.78 -4.59 -13.11
CA VAL A 293 -36.39 -4.18 -13.10
C VAL A 293 -35.65 -5.12 -12.14
N LEU A 294 -34.91 -6.08 -12.70
CA LEU A 294 -33.89 -6.82 -11.97
C LEU A 294 -32.70 -5.87 -11.79
N ALA A 295 -32.49 -5.42 -10.55
CA ALA A 295 -31.30 -4.68 -10.18
C ALA A 295 -30.09 -5.63 -10.16
N THR A 296 -29.45 -5.82 -11.31
CA THR A 296 -28.05 -6.23 -11.37
C THR A 296 -27.22 -4.97 -11.53
N GLY A 297 -26.35 -4.71 -10.55
CA GLY A 297 -25.48 -3.54 -10.49
C GLY A 297 -24.72 -3.30 -11.79
N GLY A 298 -24.70 -2.04 -12.20
CA GLY A 298 -23.99 -1.57 -13.40
C GLY A 298 -24.45 -0.16 -13.72
N GLY A 299 -23.74 0.84 -13.22
CA GLY A 299 -23.97 2.24 -13.55
C GLY A 299 -23.82 2.47 -15.05
N GLY A 300 -24.95 2.70 -15.73
CA GLY A 300 -24.99 3.03 -17.14
C GLY A 300 -25.82 4.29 -17.36
N CYS A 301 -25.16 5.38 -17.76
CA CYS A 301 -25.85 6.55 -18.28
C CYS A 301 -26.59 6.16 -19.56
N THR A 302 -27.93 6.23 -19.56
CA THR A 302 -28.73 5.98 -20.76
C THR A 302 -28.98 7.29 -21.50
N CYS A 303 -28.41 7.44 -22.70
CA CYS A 303 -28.79 8.51 -23.62
C CYS A 303 -29.97 8.03 -24.47
N ARG A 304 -31.14 8.63 -24.28
CA ARG A 304 -32.31 8.37 -25.13
C ARG A 304 -32.24 9.26 -26.36
N VAL A 305 -32.06 8.64 -27.53
CA VAL A 305 -32.14 9.33 -28.83
C VAL A 305 -33.55 9.13 -29.37
N GLU A 306 -34.32 10.22 -29.52
CA GLU A 306 -35.63 10.18 -30.17
C GLU A 306 -35.48 10.01 -31.69
N PRO A 307 -36.28 9.13 -32.34
CA PRO A 307 -36.33 9.05 -33.79
C PRO A 307 -37.20 10.21 -34.33
N ARG A 308 -36.63 11.07 -35.18
CA ARG A 308 -37.38 12.04 -35.97
C ARG A 308 -37.65 11.48 -37.36
N ASP A 309 -38.88 11.02 -37.57
CA ASP A 309 -39.49 10.76 -38.87
C ASP A 309 -39.97 12.07 -39.53
N GLY A 310 -39.66 12.24 -40.83
CA GLY A 310 -40.48 13.05 -41.76
C GLY A 310 -39.82 14.30 -42.39
N PRO A 311 -39.88 14.47 -43.73
CA PRO A 311 -39.24 15.56 -44.47
C PRO A 311 -40.16 16.78 -44.67
N PRO A 312 -39.63 17.95 -45.06
CA PRO A 312 -40.44 18.93 -45.78
C PRO A 312 -39.79 19.42 -47.08
N GLY A 313 -40.67 19.76 -48.02
CA GLY A 313 -40.36 20.06 -49.41
C GLY A 313 -39.82 21.46 -49.68
N TRP A 314 -39.42 21.64 -50.95
CA TRP A 314 -39.06 22.92 -51.54
C TRP A 314 -40.17 23.98 -51.44
N PRO A 315 -39.80 25.27 -51.45
CA PRO A 315 -40.06 26.01 -52.67
C PRO A 315 -38.93 26.95 -53.13
N THR A 316 -39.04 27.23 -54.43
CA THR A 316 -38.32 28.14 -55.31
C THR A 316 -38.14 29.59 -54.83
N GLY A 317 -37.03 30.24 -55.20
CA GLY A 317 -36.86 31.69 -55.13
C GLY A 317 -35.54 32.23 -55.70
N LEU A 318 -35.61 32.70 -56.96
CA LEU A 318 -34.58 33.35 -57.79
C LEU A 318 -33.91 34.61 -57.19
N MET A 319 -32.63 34.84 -57.52
CA MET A 319 -32.01 36.06 -58.13
C MET A 319 -30.47 35.96 -58.01
N LEU A 320 -29.68 35.79 -59.09
CA LEU A 320 -29.07 36.85 -59.95
C LEU A 320 -28.49 38.01 -59.10
N SER A 321 -27.26 38.51 -59.24
CA SER A 321 -26.30 38.50 -60.34
C SER A 321 -25.00 39.24 -59.93
N LEU A 322 -23.85 38.73 -60.39
CA LEU A 322 -22.75 39.44 -61.06
C LEU A 322 -21.79 40.41 -60.31
N ILE A 323 -20.48 40.08 -60.41
CA ILE A 323 -19.38 40.92 -60.98
C ILE A 323 -18.91 42.15 -60.11
N THR A 324 -17.64 42.46 -59.80
CA THR A 324 -16.36 42.51 -60.56
C THR A 324 -15.19 42.89 -59.60
N LEU A 325 -13.99 42.39 -59.95
CA LEU A 325 -12.65 43.03 -59.92
C LEU A 325 -12.04 43.73 -58.68
N GLY A 326 -10.81 43.34 -58.39
CA GLY A 326 -9.84 44.14 -57.61
C GLY A 326 -8.40 43.59 -57.61
N LEU A 327 -7.83 43.27 -58.78
CA LEU A 327 -6.40 42.95 -58.93
C LEU A 327 -5.53 44.22 -58.88
N ILE A 328 -4.68 44.34 -57.85
CA ILE A 328 -3.39 45.09 -57.88
C ILE A 328 -2.42 44.23 -57.04
N ARG A 329 -1.69 43.26 -57.59
CA ARG A 329 -0.51 43.33 -58.48
C ARG A 329 0.60 44.25 -57.97
N ARG A 330 1.74 43.59 -57.68
CA ARG A 330 3.15 44.01 -57.82
C ARG A 330 3.77 44.79 -56.64
N ARG A 331 5.03 44.55 -56.25
CA ARG A 331 6.08 43.56 -56.64
C ARG A 331 7.33 43.85 -55.80
N ARG A 332 8.12 42.79 -55.57
CA ARG A 332 9.59 42.70 -55.73
C ARG A 332 10.51 43.53 -54.82
N ASN A 333 11.42 42.83 -54.14
CA ASN A 333 12.83 42.60 -54.50
C ASN A 333 13.53 42.06 -53.23
N ARG A 334 14.49 41.14 -53.26
CA ARG A 334 15.36 40.65 -54.32
C ARG A 334 15.85 39.27 -53.94
#